data_AF-A0A496VXK4-F1
#
_entry.id   AF-A0A496VXK4-F1
#
_cell.length_a   1.000
_cell.length_b   1.000
_cell.length_c   1.000
_cell.angle_alpha   90.00
_cell.angle_beta   90.00
_cell.angle_gamma   90.00
#
_symmetry.space_group_name_H-M   'P 1'
#
loop_
_entity.id
_entity.type
_entity.pdbx_description
1 polymer ?
#
loop_
_entity_poly.entity_id
_entity_poly.type
_entity_poly.pdbx_seq_one_letter_code
_entity_poly.pdbx_strand_id
1 'polypeptide(L)'
;MKPKIYTDTSVIGGCLDIEFKEGSQALFERFKSNSAILMISSLTLLELEKAPQDVQNVLKQVPIENMEYIELSIEAKQLADKYLSEGVVSKKS
;
A
#
# COMPACT_ATOMS: atom_id res chain seq x y z
N MET A 1 20.76 4.70 -4.13
CA MET A 1 19.50 4.09 -4.62
C MET A 1 18.40 4.43 -3.61
N LYS A 2 17.20 4.84 -4.04
CA LYS A 2 16.11 5.16 -3.12
C LYS A 2 15.39 3.87 -2.69
N PRO A 3 14.99 3.72 -1.42
CA PRO A 3 14.17 2.60 -0.99
C PRO A 3 12.84 2.61 -1.74
N LYS A 4 12.44 1.46 -2.27
CA LYS A 4 11.11 1.23 -2.83
C LYS A 4 10.28 0.48 -1.80
N ILE A 5 9.10 0.98 -1.45
CA ILE A 5 8.33 0.47 -0.32
C ILE A 5 6.93 0.09 -0.80
N TYR A 6 6.62 -1.20 -0.77
CA TYR A 6 5.26 -1.69 -0.99
C TYR A 6 4.38 -1.22 0.17
N THR A 7 3.33 -0.47 -0.12
CA THR A 7 2.47 0.13 0.91
C THR A 7 1.06 -0.44 0.81
N ASP A 8 0.60 -1.05 1.90
CA ASP A 8 -0.74 -1.63 2.02
C ASP A 8 -1.82 -0.56 2.32
N THR A 9 -3.09 -0.90 2.10
CA THR A 9 -4.24 -0.01 2.34
C THR A 9 -4.32 0.48 3.79
N SER A 10 -3.96 -0.37 4.76
CA SER A 10 -3.94 -0.04 6.19
C SER A 10 -3.00 1.12 6.51
N VAL A 11 -1.84 1.21 5.85
CA VAL A 11 -0.86 2.29 6.05
C VAL A 11 -1.39 3.62 5.49
N ILE A 12 -2.07 3.56 4.33
CA ILE A 12 -2.70 4.73 3.70
C ILE A 12 -3.83 5.27 4.59
N GLY A 13 -4.72 4.38 5.06
CA GLY A 13 -5.76 4.72 6.04
C GLY A 13 -5.18 5.24 7.35
N GLY A 14 -4.05 4.68 7.78
CA GLY A 14 -3.32 5.09 8.97
C GLY A 14 -2.95 6.57 9.00
N CYS A 15 -2.79 7.24 7.85
CA CYS A 15 -2.55 8.69 7.82
C CYS A 15 -3.69 9.53 8.43
N LEU A 16 -4.90 8.95 8.53
CA LEU A 16 -6.10 9.56 9.09
C LEU A 16 -6.60 8.86 10.36
N ASP A 17 -5.93 7.79 10.79
CA ASP A 17 -6.26 7.04 12.01
C ASP A 17 -5.33 7.45 13.15
N ILE A 18 -5.88 7.92 14.27
CA ILE A 18 -5.12 8.45 15.40
C ILE A 18 -4.08 7.46 15.96
N GLU A 19 -4.37 6.16 15.95
CA GLU A 19 -3.46 5.13 16.48
C GLU A 19 -2.21 4.97 15.61
N PHE A 20 -2.35 5.11 14.29
CA PHE A 20 -1.29 4.84 13.31
C PHE A 20 -0.71 6.10 12.65
N LYS A 21 -1.29 7.27 12.96
CA LYS A 21 -1.04 8.55 12.28
C LYS A 21 0.42 8.91 12.18
N GLU A 22 1.16 8.83 13.29
CA GLU A 22 2.54 9.29 13.35
C GLU A 22 3.44 8.51 12.39
N GLY A 23 3.38 7.18 12.44
CA GLY A 23 4.18 6.30 11.58
C GLY A 23 3.78 6.41 10.10
N SER A 24 2.47 6.40 9.82
CA SER A 24 1.96 6.50 8.45
C SER A 24 2.30 7.85 7.81
N GLN A 25 2.11 8.96 8.53
CA GLN A 25 2.44 10.29 8.02
C GLN A 25 3.94 10.46 7.82
N ALA A 26 4.78 9.97 8.75
CA ALA A 26 6.23 10.01 8.58
C ALA A 26 6.70 9.24 7.33
N LEU A 27 6.08 8.09 7.03
CA LEU A 27 6.37 7.36 5.80
C LEU A 27 5.89 8.12 4.55
N PHE A 28 4.70 8.71 4.58
CA PHE A 28 4.18 9.51 3.46
C PHE A 28 5.01 10.75 3.18
N GLU A 29 5.54 11.43 4.21
CA GLU A 29 6.48 12.54 4.00
C GLU A 29 7.75 12.08 3.28
N ARG A 30 8.22 10.85 3.50
CA ARG A 30 9.37 10.32 2.75
C ARG A 30 9.06 10.15 1.26
N PHE A 31 7.85 9.74 0.92
CA PHE A 31 7.39 9.65 -0.47
C PHE A 31 7.23 11.04 -1.09
N LYS A 32 6.65 11.99 -0.36
CA LYS A 32 6.50 13.39 -0.80
C LYS A 32 7.85 14.06 -1.04
N SER A 33 8.82 13.82 -0.17
CA SER A 33 10.16 14.42 -0.22
C SER A 33 11.11 13.72 -1.20
N ASN A 34 10.63 12.73 -1.97
CA ASN A 34 11.44 11.93 -2.90
C ASN A 34 12.61 11.18 -2.21
N SER A 35 12.48 10.87 -0.92
CA SER A 35 13.48 10.08 -0.16
C SER A 35 13.18 8.58 -0.16
N ALA A 36 11.97 8.19 -0.57
CA ALA A 36 11.56 6.82 -0.88
C ALA A 36 10.56 6.84 -2.06
N ILE A 37 10.42 5.70 -2.74
CA ILE A 37 9.44 5.48 -3.81
C ILE A 37 8.29 4.65 -3.22
N LEU A 38 7.07 5.16 -3.36
CA LEU A 38 5.84 4.44 -3.01
C LEU A 38 5.56 3.39 -4.09
N MET A 39 5.59 2.12 -3.73
CA MET A 39 5.11 1.05 -4.60
C MET A 39 3.69 0.66 -4.22
N ILE A 40 2.80 0.61 -5.20
CA ILE A 40 1.40 0.23 -4.99
C ILE A 40 0.93 -0.70 -6.11
N SER A 41 0.23 -1.77 -5.74
CA SER A 41 -0.28 -2.73 -6.72
C SER A 41 -1.69 -2.40 -7.22
N SER A 42 -2.04 -2.97 -8.37
CA SER A 42 -3.42 -2.95 -8.87
C SER A 42 -4.42 -3.55 -7.86
N LEU A 43 -4.00 -4.57 -7.10
CA LEU A 43 -4.82 -5.15 -6.03
C LEU A 43 -5.07 -4.16 -4.88
N THR A 44 -4.01 -3.50 -4.39
CA THR A 44 -4.13 -2.51 -3.32
C THR A 44 -4.96 -1.30 -3.75
N LEU A 45 -4.85 -0.86 -5.01
CA LEU A 45 -5.72 0.19 -5.56
C LEU A 45 -7.19 -0.22 -5.55
N LEU A 46 -7.51 -1.44 -5.99
CA LEU A 46 -8.89 -1.96 -6.02
C LEU A 46 -9.50 -2.04 -4.60
N GLU A 47 -8.69 -2.41 -3.60
CA GLU A 47 -9.14 -2.37 -2.21
C GLU A 47 -9.41 -0.94 -1.73
N LEU A 48 -8.54 0.01 -2.11
CA LEU A 48 -8.65 1.41 -1.72
C LEU A 48 -9.83 2.13 -2.37
N GLU A 49 -10.31 1.71 -3.54
CA GLU A 49 -11.51 2.26 -4.19
C GLU A 49 -12.75 2.21 -3.28
N LYS A 50 -12.80 1.23 -2.37
CA LYS A 50 -13.89 1.06 -1.39
C LYS A 50 -13.70 1.89 -0.12
N ALA A 51 -12.54 2.54 0.05
CA ALA A 51 -12.25 3.35 1.22
C ALA A 51 -12.92 4.74 1.14
N PRO A 52 -13.09 5.46 2.26
CA PRO A 52 -13.57 6.84 2.26
C PRO A 52 -12.74 7.75 1.35
N GLN A 53 -13.37 8.76 0.77
CA GLN A 53 -12.72 9.65 -0.20
C GLN A 53 -11.46 10.33 0.35
N ASP A 54 -11.45 10.67 1.64
CA ASP A 54 -10.31 11.30 2.30
C ASP A 54 -9.12 10.35 2.38
N VAL A 55 -9.35 9.05 2.62
CA VAL A 55 -8.30 8.02 2.60
C VAL A 55 -7.74 7.88 1.19
N GLN A 56 -8.60 7.84 0.17
CA GLN A 56 -8.16 7.79 -1.22
C GLN A 56 -7.33 9.03 -1.61
N ASN A 57 -7.68 10.20 -1.07
CA ASN A 57 -6.98 11.46 -1.34
C ASN A 57 -5.56 11.51 -0.74
N VAL A 58 -5.22 10.63 0.21
CA VAL A 58 -3.85 10.53 0.76
C VAL A 58 -2.84 10.20 -0.34
N LEU A 59 -3.18 9.34 -1.30
CA LEU A 59 -2.29 9.01 -2.43
C LEU A 59 -1.97 10.21 -3.32
N LYS A 60 -2.93 11.14 -3.47
CA LYS A 60 -2.75 12.34 -4.31
C LYS A 60 -1.71 13.32 -3.76
N GLN A 61 -1.29 13.13 -2.51
CA GLN A 61 -0.25 13.93 -1.89
C GLN A 61 1.15 13.54 -2.38
N VAL A 62 1.32 12.32 -2.90
CA VAL A 62 2.61 11.82 -3.38
C VAL A 62 2.78 12.23 -4.86
N PRO A 63 3.93 12.82 -5.24
CA PRO A 63 4.23 13.10 -6.64
C PRO A 63 4.29 11.81 -7.48
N ILE A 64 3.81 11.86 -8.73
CA ILE A 64 3.72 10.69 -9.61
C ILE A 64 5.12 10.11 -9.88
N GLU A 65 6.14 10.96 -9.97
CA GLU A 65 7.54 10.57 -10.12
C GLU A 65 8.11 9.79 -8.93
N ASN A 66 7.44 9.84 -7.77
CA ASN A 66 7.80 9.12 -6.55
C ASN A 66 6.89 7.91 -6.32
N MET A 67 6.09 7.52 -7.32
CA MET A 67 5.22 6.36 -7.31
C MET A 67 5.60 5.36 -8.39
N GLU A 68 5.45 4.08 -8.06
CA GLU A 68 5.64 2.97 -8.98
C GLU A 68 4.47 2.00 -8.85
N TYR A 69 3.75 1.82 -9.95
CA TYR A 69 2.67 0.85 -10.02
C TYR A 69 3.24 -0.52 -10.37
N ILE A 70 2.80 -1.52 -9.61
CA ILE A 70 3.28 -2.90 -9.76
C ILE A 70 2.12 -3.84 -10.06
N GLU A 71 2.33 -4.70 -11.04
CA GLU A 71 1.36 -5.74 -11.39
C GLU A 71 1.50 -6.94 -10.46
N LEU A 72 0.38 -7.62 -10.22
CA LEU A 72 0.39 -8.90 -9.52
C LEU A 72 1.00 -9.96 -10.43
N SER A 73 2.18 -10.47 -10.06
CA SER A 73 2.84 -11.53 -10.82
C SER A 73 2.18 -12.89 -10.59
N ILE A 74 2.41 -13.81 -11.53
CA ILE A 74 1.94 -15.20 -11.42
C ILE A 74 2.55 -15.87 -10.18
N GLU A 75 3.84 -15.65 -9.94
CA GLU A 75 4.57 -16.19 -8.80
C GLU A 75 4.03 -15.67 -7.46
N ALA A 76 3.72 -14.37 -7.38
CA ALA A 76 3.12 -13.77 -6.19
C ALA A 76 1.72 -14.37 -5.90
N LYS A 77 0.92 -14.58 -6.95
CA LYS A 77 -0.38 -15.24 -6.83
C LYS A 77 -0.25 -16.69 -6.36
N GLN A 78 0.65 -17.46 -6.97
CA GLN A 78 0.91 -18.85 -6.58
C GLN A 78 1.40 -18.95 -5.13
N LEU A 79 2.23 -18.00 -4.68
CA LEU A 79 2.67 -17.93 -3.30
C LEU A 79 1.48 -17.68 -2.36
N ALA A 80 0.61 -16.72 -2.67
CA ALA A 80 -0.59 -16.46 -1.88
C ALA A 80 -1.52 -17.69 -1.81
N ASP A 81 -1.76 -18.38 -2.94
CA ASP A 81 -2.56 -19.60 -2.99
C ASP A 81 -1.97 -20.71 -2.12
N LYS A 82 -0.64 -20.83 -2.07
CA LYS A 82 0.05 -21.79 -1.20
C LYS A 82 -0.12 -21.46 0.28
N TYR A 83 -0.04 -20.18 0.66
CA TYR A 83 -0.29 -19.77 2.05
C TYR A 83 -1.72 -20.13 2.51
N LEU A 84 -2.70 -20.01 1.60
CA LEU A 84 -4.08 -20.41 1.86
C LEU A 84 -4.24 -21.94 1.94
N SER A 85 -3.62 -22.69 1.03
CA SER A 85 -3.74 -24.16 1.01
C SER A 85 -3.07 -24.83 2.21
N GLU A 86 -1.97 -24.27 2.69
CA GLU A 86 -1.24 -24.74 3.89
C GLU A 86 -1.88 -24.26 5.21
N GLY A 87 -2.95 -23.45 5.14
CA GLY A 87 -3.65 -22.94 6.32
C GLY A 87 -2.86 -21.93 7.15
N VAL A 88 -1.80 -21.32 6.58
CA VAL A 88 -0.99 -20.28 7.24
C VAL A 88 -1.83 -19.01 7.44
N VAL A 89 -2.69 -18.70 6.47
CA VAL A 89 -3.65 -17.60 6.52
C VAL A 89 -5.04 -18.11 6.14
N SER A 90 -6.07 -17.56 6.78
CA SER A 90 -7.47 -17.89 6.47
C SER A 90 -7.96 -17.12 5.26
N LYS A 91 -8.91 -17.68 4.51
CA LYS A 91 -9.67 -16.92 3.51
C LYS A 91 -10.41 -15.77 4.20
N LYS A 92 -10.30 -14.57 3.65
CA LYS A 92 -11.10 -13.41 4.05
C LYS A 92 -12.58 -13.77 3.82
N SER A 93 -13.42 -13.61 4.85
CA SER A 93 -14.88 -13.78 4.77
C SER A 93 -15.56 -12.53 4.22
#